data_AF-A0A942QJZ0-F1
#
_entry.id   AF-A0A942QJZ0-F1
#
_cell.length_a   1.000
_cell.length_b   1.000
_cell.length_c   1.000
_cell.angle_alpha   90.00
_cell.angle_beta   90.00
_cell.angle_gamma   90.00
#
_symmetry.space_group_name_H-M   'P 1'
#
loop_
_entity.id
_entity.type
_entity.pdbx_description
1 polymer ?
#
loop_
_entity_poly.entity_id
_entity_poly.type
_entity_poly.pdbx_seq_one_letter_code
_entity_poly.pdbx_strand_id
1 'polypeptide(L)'
;MRSQLTVNRKKRRNGSLTNDIFRINQQAFTAVAEFLTRPDNKLINELMRVVHKYGTAEEINTRAKEATHLPNLLARLENMRSPYREDLQWLMRERDKGAFVPLSEYRRKVLGDKADRMYFDEGRAVTLEISALQYFPWLIAEAKQAIERQEIMPGRYIRVRRMKEQEADQGDTLAIAAAMQIIGASYVETLDTKGTDGSNVHLCGPATITGYFGGIGQPNDYALKWVDE
;
A
#
# COMPACT_ATOMS: atom_id res chain seq x y z
N MET A 1 55.60 37.18 -2.17
CA MET A 1 54.46 37.80 -1.47
C MET A 1 53.26 36.87 -1.58
N ARG A 2 52.91 36.16 -0.51
CA ARG A 2 51.79 35.20 -0.47
C ARG A 2 50.49 35.97 -0.23
N SER A 3 49.53 35.86 -1.15
CA SER A 3 48.17 36.39 -0.99
C SER A 3 47.42 35.58 0.08
N GLN A 4 46.89 36.27 1.08
CA GLN A 4 46.04 35.67 2.11
C GLN A 4 44.65 35.44 1.53
N LEU A 5 44.27 34.17 1.41
CA LEU A 5 42.90 33.73 1.20
C LEU A 5 42.10 33.95 2.48
N THR A 6 41.30 35.01 2.53
CA THR A 6 40.36 35.27 3.62
C THR A 6 39.16 34.33 3.49
N VAL A 7 39.23 33.17 4.14
CA VAL A 7 38.10 32.25 4.28
C VAL A 7 37.04 32.91 5.18
N ASN A 8 35.93 33.31 4.59
CA ASN A 8 34.78 33.87 5.29
C ASN A 8 34.07 32.75 6.08
N ARG A 9 34.55 32.45 7.29
CA ARG A 9 33.90 31.52 8.23
C ARG A 9 32.63 32.17 8.76
N LYS A 10 31.51 31.97 8.06
CA LYS A 10 30.17 32.22 8.62
C LYS A 10 30.04 31.45 9.93
N LYS A 11 29.89 32.19 11.04
CA LYS A 11 29.53 31.70 12.38
C LYS A 11 28.41 30.66 12.25
N ARG A 12 28.73 29.37 12.45
CA ARG A 12 27.73 28.37 12.84
C ARG A 12 27.22 28.81 14.21
N ARG A 13 26.04 29.45 14.23
CA ARG A 13 25.31 29.69 15.48
C ARG A 13 24.98 28.32 16.06
N ASN A 14 25.54 28.01 17.22
CA ASN A 14 25.00 27.03 18.15
C ASN A 14 23.61 27.52 18.58
N GLY A 15 22.61 27.31 17.74
CA GLY A 15 21.21 27.37 18.14
C GLY A 15 20.87 26.02 18.73
N SER A 16 20.33 26.00 19.95
CA SER A 16 19.53 24.89 20.45
C SER A 16 18.68 24.35 19.30
N LEU A 17 18.78 23.05 18.99
CA LEU A 17 17.90 22.39 18.04
C LEU A 17 16.51 22.36 18.68
N THR A 18 15.81 23.49 18.65
CA THR A 18 14.39 23.50 18.94
C THR A 18 13.68 22.82 17.78
N ASN A 19 12.65 22.04 18.09
CA ASN A 19 11.81 21.39 17.08
C ASN A 19 11.05 22.41 16.19
N ASP A 20 11.31 23.71 16.34
CA ASP A 20 10.77 24.79 15.52
C ASP A 20 11.11 24.66 14.02
N ILE A 21 12.20 23.97 13.66
CA ILE A 21 12.51 23.66 12.25
C ILE A 21 11.47 22.74 11.61
N PHE A 22 10.72 21.98 12.41
CA PHE A 22 9.62 21.12 11.95
C PHE A 22 8.27 21.84 11.99
N ARG A 23 8.23 23.11 12.42
CA ARG A 23 6.99 23.87 12.48
C ARG A 23 6.52 24.16 11.06
N ILE A 24 5.34 23.62 10.72
CA ILE A 24 4.70 23.86 9.43
C ILE A 24 4.44 25.37 9.28
N ASN A 25 4.94 25.95 8.18
CA ASN A 25 4.68 27.35 7.86
C ASN A 25 3.21 27.50 7.46
N GLN A 26 2.44 28.19 8.31
CA GLN A 26 1.01 28.41 8.10
C GLN A 26 0.71 29.15 6.80
N GLN A 27 1.53 30.12 6.40
CA GLN A 27 1.34 30.84 5.14
C GLN A 27 1.52 29.91 3.92
N ALA A 28 2.49 29.00 3.98
CA ALA A 28 2.70 28.02 2.91
C ALA A 28 1.52 27.03 2.85
N PHE A 29 1.02 26.58 4.00
CA PHE A 29 -0.15 25.70 4.06
C PHE A 29 -1.41 26.38 3.52
N THR A 30 -1.67 27.64 3.91
CA THR A 30 -2.78 28.45 3.39
C THR A 30 -2.68 28.63 1.87
N ALA A 31 -1.49 28.94 1.34
CA ALA A 31 -1.30 29.11 -0.09
C ALA A 31 -1.59 27.82 -0.89
N VAL A 32 -1.22 26.64 -0.34
CA VAL A 32 -1.54 25.34 -0.95
C VAL A 32 -3.05 25.09 -0.90
N ALA A 33 -3.69 25.33 0.25
CA ALA A 33 -5.13 25.16 0.40
C ALA A 33 -5.90 26.04 -0.59
N GLU A 34 -5.58 27.34 -0.65
CA GLU A 34 -6.16 28.29 -1.60
C GLU A 34 -6.02 27.80 -3.03
N PHE A 35 -4.81 27.39 -3.43
CA PHE A 35 -4.55 26.85 -4.77
C PHE A 35 -5.44 25.64 -5.09
N LEU A 36 -5.53 24.66 -4.18
CA LEU A 36 -6.32 23.44 -4.38
C LEU A 36 -7.84 23.74 -4.42
N THR A 37 -8.32 24.74 -3.68
CA THR A 37 -9.75 25.09 -3.60
C THR A 37 -10.22 26.12 -4.63
N ARG A 38 -9.33 26.61 -5.49
CA ARG A 38 -9.68 27.59 -6.53
C ARG A 38 -10.74 27.03 -7.49
N PRO A 39 -11.86 27.73 -7.73
CA PRO A 39 -12.90 27.25 -8.65
C PRO A 39 -12.40 27.04 -10.10
N ASP A 40 -11.39 27.81 -10.52
CA ASP A 40 -10.78 27.74 -11.84
C ASP A 40 -9.57 26.79 -11.92
N ASN A 41 -9.31 25.99 -10.89
CA ASN A 41 -8.20 25.04 -10.88
C ASN A 41 -8.45 23.89 -11.85
N LYS A 42 -7.86 24.00 -13.04
CA LYS A 42 -7.98 22.97 -14.09
C LYS A 42 -7.57 21.57 -13.61
N LEU A 43 -6.49 21.43 -12.84
CA LEU A 43 -6.00 20.12 -12.39
C LEU A 43 -7.04 19.40 -11.50
N ILE A 44 -7.61 20.13 -10.55
CA ILE A 44 -8.64 19.58 -9.66
C ILE A 44 -9.93 19.33 -10.42
N ASN A 45 -10.33 20.22 -11.31
CA ASN A 45 -11.54 20.05 -12.10
C ASN A 45 -11.47 18.84 -13.05
N GLU A 46 -10.31 18.58 -13.66
CA GLU A 46 -10.07 17.37 -14.47
C GLU A 46 -10.10 16.10 -13.62
N LEU A 47 -9.42 16.10 -12.46
CA LEU A 47 -9.46 14.97 -11.52
C LEU A 47 -10.90 14.66 -11.06
N MET A 48 -11.64 15.69 -10.65
CA MET A 48 -13.03 15.54 -10.23
C MET A 48 -13.91 15.04 -11.37
N ARG A 49 -13.65 15.44 -12.62
CA ARG A 49 -14.37 14.91 -13.78
C ARG A 49 -14.14 13.41 -13.95
N VAL A 50 -12.92 12.92 -13.76
CA VAL A 50 -12.62 11.48 -13.78
C VAL A 50 -13.37 10.76 -12.66
N VAL A 51 -13.26 11.24 -11.42
CA VAL A 51 -13.95 10.65 -10.25
C VAL A 51 -15.46 10.60 -10.46
N HIS A 52 -16.07 11.68 -10.95
CA HIS A 52 -17.51 11.77 -11.18
C HIS A 52 -18.05 10.80 -12.25
N LYS A 53 -17.20 10.23 -13.11
CA LYS A 53 -17.63 9.12 -13.99
C LYS A 53 -18.09 7.91 -13.19
N TYR A 54 -17.50 7.70 -12.01
CA TYR A 54 -17.73 6.54 -11.15
C TYR A 54 -18.66 6.83 -9.96
N GLY A 55 -18.81 8.11 -9.61
CA GLY A 55 -19.69 8.61 -8.55
C GLY A 55 -19.02 9.72 -7.73
N THR A 56 -19.64 10.09 -6.62
CA THR A 56 -18.97 10.91 -5.60
C THR A 56 -17.94 10.08 -4.82
N ALA A 57 -16.97 10.74 -4.19
CA ALA A 57 -16.00 10.06 -3.33
C ALA A 57 -16.68 9.25 -2.21
N GLU A 58 -17.80 9.76 -1.67
CA GLU A 58 -18.58 9.07 -0.63
C GLU A 58 -19.27 7.80 -1.16
N GLU A 59 -19.87 7.87 -2.35
CA GLU A 59 -20.49 6.72 -3.01
C GLU A 59 -19.46 5.66 -3.38
N ILE A 60 -18.30 6.06 -3.91
CA ILE A 60 -17.19 5.16 -4.23
C ILE A 60 -16.71 4.44 -2.97
N ASN A 61 -16.49 5.18 -1.88
CA ASN A 61 -16.07 4.60 -0.60
C ASN A 61 -17.13 3.68 0.00
N THR A 62 -18.41 4.01 -0.14
CA THR A 62 -19.53 3.17 0.32
C THR A 62 -19.57 1.86 -0.47
N ARG A 63 -19.52 1.94 -1.80
CA ARG A 63 -19.44 0.76 -2.68
C ARG A 63 -18.20 -0.08 -2.39
N ALA A 64 -17.05 0.54 -2.11
CA ALA A 64 -15.84 -0.17 -1.74
C ALA A 64 -16.01 -0.95 -0.43
N LYS A 65 -16.57 -0.33 0.62
CA LYS A 65 -16.88 -1.01 1.89
C LYS A 65 -17.81 -2.21 1.67
N GLU A 66 -18.89 -2.04 0.92
CA GLU A 66 -19.84 -3.11 0.61
C GLU A 66 -19.20 -4.24 -0.23
N ALA A 67 -18.41 -3.87 -1.25
CA ALA A 67 -17.72 -4.83 -2.11
C ALA A 67 -16.67 -5.64 -1.36
N THR A 68 -16.04 -5.05 -0.34
CA THR A 68 -15.09 -5.74 0.54
C THR A 68 -15.76 -6.51 1.67
N HIS A 69 -17.05 -6.38 1.93
CA HIS A 69 -17.67 -7.13 3.02
C HIS A 69 -17.53 -8.65 2.80
N LEU A 70 -16.90 -9.38 3.74
CA LEU A 70 -16.53 -10.79 3.57
C LEU A 70 -17.69 -11.70 3.07
N PRO A 71 -18.91 -11.65 3.63
CA PRO A 71 -20.05 -12.39 3.09
C PRO A 71 -20.34 -12.11 1.61
N ASN A 72 -20.19 -10.86 1.16
CA ASN A 72 -20.43 -10.49 -0.24
C ASN A 72 -19.34 -11.05 -1.15
N LEU A 73 -18.07 -11.02 -0.70
CA LEU A 73 -16.96 -11.65 -1.43
C LEU A 73 -17.18 -13.16 -1.59
N LEU A 74 -17.55 -13.85 -0.50
CA LEU A 74 -17.82 -15.29 -0.51
C LEU A 74 -19.02 -15.63 -1.42
N ALA A 75 -20.08 -14.83 -1.40
CA ALA A 75 -21.24 -15.03 -2.28
C ALA A 75 -20.88 -14.84 -3.76
N ARG A 76 -20.06 -13.84 -4.10
CA ARG A 76 -19.59 -13.63 -5.47
C ARG A 76 -18.71 -14.78 -5.96
N LEU A 77 -17.78 -15.25 -5.12
CA LEU A 77 -16.94 -16.41 -5.40
C LEU A 77 -17.77 -17.68 -5.62
N GLU A 78 -18.84 -17.87 -4.85
CA GLU A 78 -19.77 -18.98 -5.04
C GLU A 78 -20.52 -18.88 -6.38
N ASN A 79 -21.09 -17.72 -6.68
CA ASN A 79 -21.87 -17.51 -7.90
C ASN A 79 -21.03 -17.74 -9.17
N MET A 80 -19.75 -17.38 -9.14
CA MET A 80 -18.82 -17.62 -10.25
C MET A 80 -18.19 -19.01 -10.23
N ARG A 81 -18.56 -19.88 -9.27
CA ARG A 81 -17.99 -21.22 -9.08
C ARG A 81 -16.47 -21.20 -8.98
N SER A 82 -15.95 -20.23 -8.22
CA SER A 82 -14.51 -20.07 -8.03
C SER A 82 -13.92 -21.33 -7.37
N PRO A 83 -12.77 -21.84 -7.86
CA PRO A 83 -12.11 -23.00 -7.26
C PRO A 83 -11.58 -22.71 -5.85
N TYR A 84 -11.48 -21.44 -5.44
CA TYR A 84 -10.84 -21.03 -4.19
C TYR A 84 -11.75 -21.11 -2.95
N ARG A 85 -13.03 -21.46 -3.12
CA ARG A 85 -14.00 -21.46 -2.02
C ARG A 85 -13.65 -22.46 -0.91
N GLU A 86 -13.23 -23.67 -1.29
CA GLU A 86 -12.90 -24.72 -0.32
C GLU A 86 -11.71 -24.33 0.55
N ASP A 87 -10.70 -23.73 -0.06
CA ASP A 87 -9.51 -23.23 0.62
C ASP A 87 -9.83 -22.05 1.56
N LEU A 88 -10.73 -21.14 1.18
CA LEU A 88 -11.21 -20.07 2.07
C LEU A 88 -11.97 -20.61 3.28
N GLN A 89 -12.83 -21.61 3.06
CA GLN A 89 -13.54 -22.27 4.16
C GLN A 89 -12.55 -23.01 5.08
N TRP A 90 -11.53 -23.65 4.52
CA TRP A 90 -10.45 -24.24 5.29
C TRP A 90 -9.73 -23.19 6.14
N LEU A 91 -9.33 -22.07 5.54
CA LEU A 91 -8.63 -20.98 6.23
C LEU A 91 -9.45 -20.40 7.39
N MET A 92 -10.75 -20.20 7.20
CA MET A 92 -11.68 -19.79 8.26
C MET A 92 -11.71 -20.80 9.41
N ARG A 93 -11.83 -22.10 9.11
CA ARG A 93 -11.84 -23.14 10.15
C ARG A 93 -10.53 -23.20 10.93
N GLU A 94 -9.39 -23.09 10.25
CA GLU A 94 -8.07 -23.08 10.90
C GLU A 94 -7.90 -21.86 11.82
N ARG A 95 -8.36 -20.69 11.39
CA ARG A 95 -8.41 -19.50 12.25
C ARG A 95 -9.31 -19.73 13.46
N ASP A 96 -10.54 -20.17 13.24
CA ASP A 96 -11.56 -20.26 14.30
C ASP A 96 -11.20 -21.30 15.37
N LYS A 97 -10.47 -22.36 14.99
CA LYS A 97 -9.95 -23.36 15.94
C LYS A 97 -8.63 -22.95 16.60
N GLY A 98 -8.07 -21.78 16.27
CA GLY A 98 -6.80 -21.28 16.83
C GLY A 98 -5.56 -22.06 16.35
N ALA A 99 -5.54 -22.51 15.09
CA ALA A 99 -4.43 -23.32 14.55
C ALA A 99 -3.12 -22.53 14.36
N PHE A 100 -3.21 -21.22 14.16
CA PHE A 100 -2.04 -20.36 14.00
C PHE A 100 -1.40 -20.05 15.35
N VAL A 101 -0.07 -20.07 15.40
CA VAL A 101 0.66 -19.76 16.63
C VAL A 101 0.42 -18.31 17.07
N PRO A 102 0.00 -18.07 18.32
CA PRO A 102 -0.07 -16.71 18.87
C PRO A 102 1.31 -16.06 18.94
N LEU A 103 1.40 -14.75 18.74
CA LEU A 103 2.67 -14.02 18.79
C LEU A 103 3.41 -14.20 20.13
N SER A 104 2.68 -14.30 21.24
CA SER A 104 3.24 -14.58 22.56
C SER A 104 3.91 -15.96 22.63
N GLU A 105 3.27 -16.99 22.06
CA GLU A 105 3.81 -18.35 22.02
C GLU A 105 5.02 -18.44 21.08
N TYR A 106 4.97 -17.78 19.93
CA TYR A 106 6.12 -17.69 19.03
C TYR A 106 7.32 -17.01 19.70
N ARG A 107 7.09 -15.90 20.43
CA ARG A 107 8.13 -15.22 21.21
C ARG A 107 8.75 -16.17 22.24
N ARG A 108 7.96 -16.95 22.98
CA ARG A 108 8.46 -17.97 23.92
C ARG A 108 9.23 -19.08 23.21
N LYS A 109 8.77 -19.56 22.05
CA LYS A 109 9.46 -20.58 21.25
C LYS A 109 10.86 -20.13 20.85
N VAL A 110 11.02 -18.86 20.47
CA VAL A 110 12.31 -18.30 19.99
C VAL A 110 13.22 -17.86 21.16
N LEU A 111 12.66 -17.22 22.18
CA LEU A 111 13.44 -16.56 23.25
C LEU A 111 13.45 -17.32 24.58
N GLY A 112 12.65 -18.39 24.71
CA GLY A 112 12.43 -19.10 25.96
C GLY A 112 11.79 -18.21 27.04
N ASP A 113 12.10 -18.50 28.30
CA ASP A 113 11.58 -17.79 29.49
C ASP A 113 11.87 -16.28 29.49
N LYS A 114 12.83 -15.82 28.68
CA LYS A 114 13.11 -14.39 28.55
C LYS A 114 11.94 -13.64 27.94
N ALA A 115 11.12 -14.29 27.11
CA ALA A 115 9.98 -13.66 26.46
C ALA A 115 9.00 -13.03 27.45
N ASP A 116 8.77 -13.67 28.61
CA ASP A 116 7.80 -13.17 29.61
C ASP A 116 8.34 -12.01 30.46
N ARG A 117 9.66 -11.72 30.38
CA ARG A 117 10.32 -10.65 31.15
C ARG A 117 10.79 -9.50 30.27
N MET A 118 10.79 -9.69 28.96
CA MET A 118 11.21 -8.68 28.00
C MET A 118 10.06 -7.71 27.70
N TYR A 119 10.39 -6.43 27.63
CA TYR A 119 9.50 -5.42 27.07
C TYR A 119 9.64 -5.41 25.55
N PHE A 120 8.51 -5.59 24.85
CA PHE A 120 8.41 -5.41 23.40
C PHE A 120 7.77 -4.05 23.13
N ASP A 121 8.54 -3.14 22.52
CA ASP A 121 8.05 -1.83 22.11
C ASP A 121 7.17 -1.97 20.85
N GLU A 122 5.87 -2.21 21.06
CA GLU A 122 4.90 -2.37 19.97
C GLU A 122 4.76 -1.09 19.12
N GLY A 123 5.19 0.08 19.63
CA GLY A 123 5.23 1.33 18.87
C GLY A 123 6.32 1.38 17.81
N ARG A 124 7.28 0.46 17.86
CA ARG A 124 8.37 0.30 16.88
C ARG A 124 8.41 -1.11 16.29
N ALA A 125 7.31 -1.84 16.38
CA ALA A 125 7.20 -3.17 15.79
C ALA A 125 7.40 -3.09 14.28
N VAL A 126 8.22 -4.00 13.74
CA VAL A 126 8.35 -4.20 12.30
C VAL A 126 7.23 -5.11 11.82
N THR A 127 6.66 -4.80 10.66
CA THR A 127 5.63 -5.64 10.03
C THR A 127 6.28 -6.68 9.13
N LEU A 128 5.96 -7.95 9.34
CA LEU A 128 6.29 -9.01 8.38
C LEU A 128 5.40 -8.87 7.14
N GLU A 129 6.02 -8.71 5.98
CA GLU A 129 5.36 -8.49 4.70
C GLU A 129 5.77 -9.54 3.67
N ILE A 130 4.81 -10.05 2.89
CA ILE A 130 5.10 -10.69 1.60
C ILE A 130 5.01 -9.63 0.51
N SER A 131 6.15 -9.19 0.00
CA SER A 131 6.21 -8.12 -1.01
C SER A 131 5.85 -8.56 -2.43
N ALA A 132 5.57 -9.85 -2.65
CA ALA A 132 5.20 -10.39 -3.97
C ALA A 132 4.28 -11.62 -3.88
N LEU A 133 3.03 -11.41 -3.46
CA LEU A 133 2.00 -12.44 -3.56
C LEU A 133 1.40 -12.42 -4.98
N GLN A 134 1.57 -13.50 -5.73
CA GLN A 134 1.07 -13.55 -7.11
C GLN A 134 -0.27 -14.29 -7.20
N TYR A 135 -0.41 -15.45 -6.56
CA TYR A 135 -1.58 -16.30 -6.73
C TYR A 135 -2.18 -16.67 -5.37
N PHE A 136 -3.51 -16.75 -5.29
CA PHE A 136 -4.22 -17.14 -4.09
C PHE A 136 -3.72 -18.48 -3.50
N PRO A 137 -3.46 -19.56 -4.28
CA PRO A 137 -2.96 -20.81 -3.73
C PRO A 137 -1.64 -20.69 -2.95
N TRP A 138 -0.81 -19.68 -3.25
CA TRP A 138 0.45 -19.46 -2.51
C TRP A 138 0.20 -18.96 -1.09
N LEU A 139 -0.86 -18.17 -0.88
CA LEU A 139 -1.28 -17.78 0.46
C LEU A 139 -1.70 -19.01 1.27
N ILE A 140 -2.41 -19.95 0.66
CA ILE A 140 -2.83 -21.19 1.32
C ILE A 140 -1.63 -22.08 1.64
N ALA A 141 -0.65 -22.15 0.73
CA ALA A 141 0.60 -22.87 0.99
C ALA A 141 1.36 -22.27 2.20
N GLU A 142 1.47 -20.93 2.25
CA GLU A 142 2.07 -20.21 3.39
C GLU A 142 1.30 -20.48 4.68
N ALA A 143 -0.03 -20.40 4.66
CA ALA A 143 -0.87 -20.68 5.83
C ALA A 143 -0.67 -22.10 6.36
N LYS A 144 -0.60 -23.10 5.47
CA LYS A 144 -0.31 -24.50 5.84
C LYS A 144 1.07 -24.64 6.47
N GLN A 145 2.09 -24.02 5.86
CA GLN A 145 3.45 -24.02 6.40
C GLN A 145 3.51 -23.34 7.78
N ALA A 146 2.87 -22.18 7.93
CA ALA A 146 2.86 -21.43 9.17
C ALA A 146 2.24 -22.22 10.32
N ILE A 147 1.16 -22.96 10.05
CA ILE A 147 0.56 -23.87 11.04
C ILE A 147 1.51 -25.04 11.35
N GLU A 148 2.03 -25.72 10.32
CA GLU A 148 2.90 -26.90 10.50
C GLU A 148 4.18 -26.56 11.29
N ARG A 149 4.82 -25.44 10.96
CA ARG A 149 6.09 -25.02 11.54
C ARG A 149 5.94 -24.11 12.75
N GLN A 150 4.71 -23.73 13.08
CA GLN A 150 4.39 -22.68 14.05
C GLN A 150 5.21 -21.40 13.77
N GLU A 151 5.10 -20.91 12.54
CA GLU A 151 5.64 -19.64 12.09
C GLU A 151 4.56 -18.55 12.14
N ILE A 152 4.95 -17.28 12.23
CA ILE A 152 4.02 -16.16 12.24
C ILE A 152 3.56 -15.87 10.82
N MET A 153 2.25 -15.80 10.62
CA MET A 153 1.67 -15.32 9.37
C MET A 153 2.00 -13.83 9.15
N PRO A 154 2.38 -13.44 7.93
CA PRO A 154 2.57 -12.04 7.56
C PRO A 154 1.31 -11.19 7.78
N GLY A 155 1.49 -9.93 8.22
CA GLY A 155 0.39 -8.98 8.45
C GLY A 155 0.13 -8.04 7.28
N ARG A 156 0.99 -8.09 6.26
CA ARG A 156 0.92 -7.23 5.07
C ARG A 156 1.33 -7.99 3.82
N TYR A 157 0.63 -7.71 2.73
CA TYR A 157 0.86 -8.36 1.43
C TYR A 157 0.87 -7.32 0.32
N ILE A 158 1.78 -7.47 -0.64
CA ILE A 158 1.76 -6.73 -1.90
C ILE A 158 1.45 -7.75 -2.99
N ARG A 159 0.36 -7.52 -3.71
CA ARG A 159 0.03 -8.34 -4.86
C ARG A 159 0.70 -7.80 -6.11
N VAL A 160 1.47 -8.66 -6.77
CA VAL A 160 2.35 -8.28 -7.87
C VAL A 160 2.05 -9.12 -9.11
N ARG A 161 0.96 -8.77 -9.78
CA ARG A 161 0.54 -9.32 -11.08
C ARG A 161 -0.17 -8.25 -11.90
N ARG A 162 -0.36 -8.51 -13.19
CA ARG A 162 -1.12 -7.61 -14.08
C ARG A 162 -2.59 -7.66 -13.70
N MET A 163 -3.20 -6.51 -13.42
CA MET A 163 -4.62 -6.41 -13.04
C MET A 163 -5.54 -7.14 -14.04
N LYS A 164 -5.31 -6.95 -15.34
CA LYS A 164 -6.08 -7.62 -16.40
C LYS A 164 -6.05 -9.15 -16.35
N GLU A 165 -4.92 -9.74 -15.95
CA GLU A 165 -4.81 -11.19 -15.80
C GLU A 165 -5.55 -11.64 -14.54
N GLN A 166 -5.39 -10.90 -13.44
CA GLN A 166 -6.00 -11.21 -12.15
C GLN A 166 -7.53 -11.15 -12.18
N GLU A 167 -8.11 -10.20 -12.92
CA GLU A 167 -9.58 -10.09 -13.08
C GLU A 167 -10.20 -11.28 -13.83
N ALA A 168 -9.43 -11.91 -14.71
CA ALA A 168 -9.87 -13.08 -15.48
C ALA A 168 -9.61 -14.41 -14.75
N ASP A 169 -8.95 -14.40 -13.60
CA ASP A 169 -8.45 -15.59 -12.89
C ASP A 169 -9.49 -16.18 -11.94
N GLN A 170 -10.71 -16.40 -12.44
CA GLN A 170 -11.81 -17.08 -11.74
C GLN A 170 -12.02 -16.66 -10.27
N GLY A 171 -11.83 -15.36 -9.98
CA GLY A 171 -12.05 -14.78 -8.65
C GLY A 171 -10.81 -14.72 -7.75
N ASP A 172 -9.59 -14.93 -8.25
CA ASP A 172 -8.34 -14.84 -7.46
C ASP A 172 -8.25 -13.53 -6.66
N THR A 173 -8.63 -12.41 -7.27
CA THR A 173 -8.70 -11.09 -6.61
C THR A 173 -9.66 -11.07 -5.41
N LEU A 174 -10.86 -11.62 -5.59
CA LEU A 174 -11.87 -11.70 -4.53
C LEU A 174 -11.45 -12.69 -3.44
N ALA A 175 -10.79 -13.78 -3.83
CA ALA A 175 -10.31 -14.80 -2.90
C ALA A 175 -9.20 -14.25 -2.00
N ILE A 176 -8.25 -13.48 -2.55
CA ILE A 176 -7.24 -12.82 -1.72
C ILE A 176 -7.88 -11.76 -0.83
N ALA A 177 -8.76 -10.90 -1.37
CA ALA A 177 -9.47 -9.91 -0.55
C ALA A 177 -10.23 -10.54 0.63
N ALA A 178 -10.84 -11.71 0.42
CA ALA A 178 -11.50 -12.49 1.46
C ALA A 178 -10.49 -13.08 2.47
N ALA A 179 -9.40 -13.69 1.99
CA ALA A 179 -8.37 -14.26 2.85
C ALA A 179 -7.72 -13.21 3.76
N MET A 180 -7.44 -12.02 3.24
CA MET A 180 -6.88 -10.90 4.00
C MET A 180 -7.79 -10.52 5.19
N GLN A 181 -9.10 -10.48 4.98
CA GLN A 181 -10.05 -10.26 6.09
C GLN A 181 -10.13 -11.43 7.04
N ILE A 182 -10.02 -12.66 6.55
CA ILE A 182 -10.05 -13.85 7.40
C ILE A 182 -8.87 -13.82 8.37
N ILE A 183 -7.65 -13.56 7.89
CA ILE A 183 -6.43 -13.56 8.71
C ILE A 183 -6.13 -12.22 9.39
N GLY A 184 -6.89 -11.16 9.10
CA GLY A 184 -6.69 -9.83 9.66
C GLY A 184 -5.45 -9.10 9.11
N ALA A 185 -5.10 -9.34 7.84
CA ALA A 185 -3.96 -8.73 7.18
C ALA A 185 -4.35 -7.58 6.24
N SER A 186 -3.39 -6.68 6.01
CA SER A 186 -3.50 -5.62 5.01
C SER A 186 -2.92 -6.04 3.67
N TYR A 187 -3.44 -5.46 2.59
CA TYR A 187 -2.90 -5.71 1.25
C TYR A 187 -3.01 -4.48 0.35
N VAL A 188 -2.19 -4.48 -0.69
CA VAL A 188 -2.27 -3.54 -1.81
C VAL A 188 -2.12 -4.30 -3.12
N GLU A 189 -2.77 -3.80 -4.18
CA GLU A 189 -2.57 -4.27 -5.55
C GLU A 189 -1.54 -3.42 -6.26
N THR A 190 -0.68 -4.06 -7.05
CA THR A 190 0.15 -3.34 -8.01
C THR A 190 -0.68 -3.06 -9.26
N LEU A 191 -0.90 -1.79 -9.58
CA LEU A 191 -1.49 -1.37 -10.86
C LEU A 191 -0.52 -1.68 -12.02
N ASP A 192 -1.03 -1.89 -13.25
CA ASP A 192 -0.20 -2.26 -14.40
C ASP A 192 0.52 -1.05 -15.02
N THR A 193 1.36 -0.37 -14.23
CA THR A 193 2.07 0.84 -14.64
C THR A 193 3.45 0.54 -15.25
N LYS A 194 3.64 -0.66 -15.81
CA LYS A 194 4.96 -1.12 -16.33
C LYS A 194 5.40 -0.39 -17.61
N GLY A 195 4.46 0.28 -18.29
CA GLY A 195 4.70 1.47 -19.13
C GLY A 195 5.66 1.40 -20.30
N THR A 196 5.57 0.34 -21.10
CA THR A 196 6.11 0.37 -22.48
C THR A 196 5.24 1.19 -23.44
N ASP A 197 4.03 1.59 -23.02
CA ASP A 197 3.06 2.38 -23.78
C ASP A 197 3.13 3.89 -23.49
N GLY A 198 4.04 4.33 -22.62
CA GLY A 198 4.13 5.71 -22.15
C GLY A 198 3.65 5.93 -20.71
N SER A 199 3.01 4.94 -20.09
CA SER A 199 2.51 5.02 -18.71
C SER A 199 3.57 4.89 -17.62
N ASN A 200 4.86 4.80 -17.99
CA ASN A 200 5.96 4.85 -17.04
C ASN A 200 6.83 6.06 -17.34
N VAL A 201 6.52 7.17 -16.68
CA VAL A 201 7.28 8.42 -16.76
C VAL A 201 8.77 8.27 -16.45
N HIS A 202 9.16 7.15 -15.80
CA HIS A 202 10.54 6.82 -15.44
C HIS A 202 11.27 5.96 -16.48
N LEU A 203 10.58 5.30 -17.41
CA LEU A 203 11.18 4.37 -18.39
C LEU A 203 11.06 4.80 -19.85
N CYS A 204 10.40 5.94 -20.14
CA CYS A 204 10.27 6.42 -21.51
C CYS A 204 11.55 7.14 -22.00
N GLY A 205 11.69 7.23 -23.34
CA GLY A 205 12.90 7.69 -24.04
C GLY A 205 13.42 9.09 -23.68
N PRO A 206 14.48 9.58 -24.34
CA PRO A 206 15.24 10.77 -23.93
C PRO A 206 14.41 12.03 -23.61
N ALA A 207 13.27 12.22 -24.28
CA ALA A 207 12.34 13.35 -24.07
C ALA A 207 11.57 13.31 -22.73
N THR A 208 11.52 12.15 -22.08
CA THR A 208 10.86 11.91 -20.77
C THR A 208 11.90 11.90 -19.64
N ILE A 209 13.13 11.45 -19.94
CA ILE A 209 14.31 11.61 -19.06
C ILE A 209 14.66 13.09 -18.83
N THR A 210 14.41 14.00 -19.77
CA THR A 210 14.57 15.44 -19.53
C THR A 210 13.59 15.98 -18.49
N GLY A 211 12.39 15.40 -18.34
CA GLY A 211 11.46 15.69 -17.24
C GLY A 211 11.96 15.19 -15.88
N TYR A 212 12.78 14.12 -15.86
CA TYR A 212 13.37 13.54 -14.65
C TYR A 212 14.38 14.48 -13.97
N PHE A 213 15.15 15.26 -14.74
CA PHE A 213 16.11 16.24 -14.21
C PHE A 213 15.62 17.70 -14.29
N GLY A 214 14.55 17.98 -15.05
CA GLY A 214 14.06 19.34 -15.32
C GLY A 214 12.98 19.88 -14.37
N GLY A 215 12.43 19.04 -13.49
CA GLY A 215 11.36 19.43 -12.57
C GLY A 215 9.96 19.42 -13.21
N ILE A 216 8.94 19.65 -12.36
CA ILE A 216 7.50 19.64 -12.66
C ILE A 216 7.21 20.51 -13.88
N GLY A 217 6.91 19.93 -15.05
CA GLY A 217 6.76 20.76 -16.25
C GLY A 217 6.37 20.14 -17.59
N GLN A 218 6.19 18.82 -17.74
CA GLN A 218 5.46 18.31 -18.92
C GLN A 218 3.98 18.14 -18.59
N PRO A 219 3.05 18.53 -19.49
CA PRO A 219 1.64 18.18 -19.34
C PRO A 219 1.55 16.65 -19.36
N ASN A 220 1.35 16.08 -18.17
CA ASN A 220 1.33 14.65 -17.97
C ASN A 220 -0.07 14.23 -17.54
N ASP A 221 -0.92 13.90 -18.52
CA ASP A 221 -2.26 13.40 -18.29
C ASP A 221 -2.26 11.94 -17.79
N TYR A 222 -1.10 11.26 -17.70
CA TYR A 222 -1.06 9.89 -17.19
C TYR A 222 -1.53 9.78 -15.75
N ALA A 223 -1.33 10.81 -14.91
CA ALA A 223 -1.91 10.82 -13.57
C ALA A 223 -3.44 10.71 -13.62
N LEU A 224 -4.09 11.36 -14.58
CA LEU A 224 -5.53 11.26 -14.78
C LEU A 224 -5.94 9.91 -15.38
N LYS A 225 -5.12 9.35 -16.29
CA LYS A 225 -5.36 8.00 -16.85
C LYS A 225 -5.25 6.90 -15.79
N TRP A 226 -4.26 6.96 -14.90
CA TRP A 226 -4.12 5.99 -13.80
C TRP A 226 -5.23 6.09 -12.76
N VAL A 227 -5.83 7.27 -12.60
CA VAL A 227 -7.01 7.42 -11.72
C VAL A 227 -8.28 6.88 -12.39
N ASP A 228 -8.33 6.92 -13.73
CA ASP A 228 -9.46 6.41 -14.52
C ASP A 228 -9.43 4.88 -14.69
N GLU A 229 -8.23 4.28 -14.66
CA GLU A 229 -7.96 2.82 -14.67
C GLU A 229 -8.36 2.15 -13.35
#